data_AF-A0A1V9URL8-F1
#
_entry.id   AF-A0A1V9URL8-F1
#
_cell.length_a   1.000
_cell.length_b   1.000
_cell.length_c   1.000
_cell.angle_alpha   90.00
_cell.angle_beta   90.00
_cell.angle_gamma   90.00
#
_symmetry.space_group_name_H-M   'P 1'
#
loop_
_entity.id
_entity.type
_entity.pdbx_description
1 polymer ?
#
loop_
_entity_poly.entity_id
_entity_poly.type
_entity_poly.pdbx_seq_one_letter_code
_entity_poly.pdbx_strand_id
1 'polypeptide(L)'
;MRSYMELIYFMRELGDGIQDHLPEEQRTAPLSLDQIVAQWVDNKSCLAIRSLEKDISSYIKKSSVGDLSVDQIFFDFDLLFIPERFGCEEPELLGEVLLILKARAVNTNRSVLKDFSAWLRSEIGYHN
;
A
#
# COMPACT_ATOMS: atom_id res chain seq x y z
N MET A 1 -13.60 5.14 -13.15
CA MET A 1 -12.97 5.46 -11.85
C MET A 1 -12.18 4.23 -11.42
N ARG A 2 -10.91 4.39 -11.03
CA ARG A 2 -10.14 3.28 -10.42
C ARG A 2 -10.72 3.01 -9.03
N SER A 3 -10.78 1.76 -8.58
CA SER A 3 -11.37 1.40 -7.29
C SER A 3 -10.42 1.54 -6.10
N TYR A 4 -9.13 1.81 -6.34
CA TYR A 4 -8.07 1.96 -5.31
C TYR A 4 -8.03 0.85 -4.25
N MET A 5 -8.46 -0.36 -4.59
CA MET A 5 -8.61 -1.46 -3.63
C MET A 5 -7.32 -1.82 -2.91
N GLU A 6 -6.18 -1.81 -3.61
CA GLU A 6 -4.91 -2.18 -2.97
C GLU A 6 -4.41 -1.07 -2.06
N LEU A 7 -4.69 0.20 -2.39
CA LEU A 7 -4.46 1.31 -1.45
C LEU A 7 -5.32 1.17 -0.19
N ILE A 8 -6.61 0.84 -0.31
CA ILE A 8 -7.49 0.59 0.85
C ILE A 8 -6.92 -0.54 1.72
N TYR A 9 -6.55 -1.66 1.11
CA TYR A 9 -5.98 -2.79 1.85
C TYR A 9 -4.64 -2.44 2.49
N PHE A 10 -3.80 -1.65 1.82
CA PHE A 10 -2.55 -1.18 2.38
C PHE A 10 -2.79 -0.24 3.58
N MET A 11 -3.74 0.69 3.48
CA MET A 11 -4.06 1.60 4.59
C MET A 11 -4.55 0.86 5.84
N ARG A 12 -5.29 -0.25 5.67
CA ARG A 12 -5.68 -1.10 6.79
C ARG A 12 -4.46 -1.71 7.48
N GLU A 13 -3.56 -2.31 6.70
CA GLU A 13 -2.33 -2.94 7.20
C GLU A 13 -1.38 -1.91 7.82
N LEU A 14 -1.38 -0.68 7.30
CA LEU A 14 -0.68 0.45 7.90
C LEU A 14 -1.23 0.79 9.29
N GLY A 15 -2.54 0.97 9.41
CA GLY A 15 -3.21 1.25 10.69
C GLY A 15 -3.02 0.13 11.71
N ASP A 16 -3.11 -1.13 11.26
CA ASP A 16 -2.87 -2.30 12.11
C ASP A 16 -1.41 -2.39 12.56
N GLY A 17 -0.47 -2.17 11.63
CA GLY A 17 0.97 -2.21 11.90
C GLY A 17 1.45 -1.16 12.88
N ILE A 18 0.88 0.05 12.84
CA ILE A 18 1.18 1.12 13.82
C ILE A 18 0.30 1.04 15.08
N GLN A 19 -0.61 0.07 15.12
CA GLN A 19 -1.57 -0.14 16.21
C GLN A 19 -2.45 1.09 16.47
N ASP A 20 -2.91 1.74 15.40
CA ASP A 20 -3.66 3.00 15.52
C ASP A 20 -5.00 2.83 16.26
N HIS A 21 -5.60 1.66 16.13
CA HIS A 21 -6.80 1.26 16.84
C HIS A 21 -6.62 1.12 18.37
N LEU A 22 -5.40 1.23 18.90
CA LEU A 22 -5.11 1.18 20.33
C LEU A 22 -4.79 2.59 20.88
N PRO A 23 -5.16 2.88 22.14
CA PRO A 23 -4.63 4.04 22.86
C PRO A 23 -3.11 4.00 22.94
N GLU A 24 -2.45 5.16 22.92
CA GLU A 24 -0.98 5.24 22.85
C GLU A 24 -0.26 4.41 23.93
N GLU A 25 -0.79 4.43 25.15
CA GLU A 25 -0.26 3.70 26.32
C GLU A 25 -0.30 2.17 26.14
N GLN A 26 -1.15 1.67 25.24
CA GLN A 26 -1.34 0.24 24.96
C GLN A 26 -0.57 -0.21 23.71
N ARG A 27 0.05 0.72 22.97
CA ARG A 27 0.85 0.41 21.80
C ARG A 27 2.21 -0.11 22.26
N THR A 28 2.43 -1.41 22.15
CA THR A 28 3.59 -2.08 22.74
C THR A 28 4.74 -2.30 21.76
N ALA A 29 4.44 -2.34 20.46
CA ALA A 29 5.43 -2.58 19.41
C ALA A 29 4.91 -2.12 18.02
N PRO A 30 4.70 -0.80 17.80
CA PRO A 30 4.34 -0.31 16.47
C PRO A 30 5.46 -0.62 15.47
N LEU A 31 5.08 -1.06 14.29
CA LEU A 31 6.02 -1.33 13.19
C LEU A 31 6.45 -0.03 12.53
N SER A 32 7.70 0.01 12.05
CA SER A 32 8.16 1.08 11.17
C SER A 32 7.52 0.96 9.78
N LEU A 33 7.47 2.07 9.04
CA LEU A 33 6.91 2.10 7.68
C LEU A 33 7.56 1.06 6.77
N ASP A 34 8.90 0.92 6.81
CA ASP A 34 9.59 -0.09 5.99
C ASP A 34 9.20 -1.52 6.38
N GLN A 35 9.00 -1.82 7.66
CA GLN A 35 8.55 -3.13 8.12
C GLN A 35 7.12 -3.44 7.65
N ILE A 36 6.22 -2.46 7.71
CA ILE A 36 4.84 -2.61 7.23
C ILE A 36 4.85 -2.87 5.73
N VAL A 37 5.58 -2.05 4.96
CA VAL A 37 5.69 -2.23 3.50
C VAL A 37 6.34 -3.58 3.17
N ALA A 38 7.34 -4.02 3.96
CA ALA A 38 7.96 -5.33 3.80
C ALA A 38 6.94 -6.46 3.93
N GLN A 39 6.23 -6.49 5.06
CA GLN A 39 5.25 -7.52 5.35
C GLN A 39 4.14 -7.54 4.31
N TRP A 40 3.65 -6.36 3.90
CA TRP A 40 2.64 -6.25 2.87
C TRP A 40 3.13 -6.83 1.53
N VAL A 41 4.33 -6.45 1.08
CA VAL A 41 4.93 -6.96 -0.18
C VAL A 41 5.18 -8.48 -0.14
N ASP A 42 5.62 -8.99 1.00
CA ASP A 42 5.92 -10.42 1.17
C ASP A 42 4.64 -11.28 1.10
N ASN A 43 3.49 -10.72 1.49
CA ASN A 43 2.19 -11.40 1.52
C ASN A 43 1.32 -11.16 0.28
N LYS A 44 1.79 -10.37 -0.71
CA LYS A 44 0.98 -9.96 -1.87
C LYS A 44 1.56 -10.43 -3.19
N SER A 45 0.67 -10.60 -4.17
CA SER A 45 1.05 -10.92 -5.54
C SER A 45 1.71 -9.72 -6.22
N CYS A 46 2.57 -9.96 -7.22
CA CYS A 46 3.17 -8.90 -8.02
C CYS A 46 2.14 -7.99 -8.73
N LEU A 47 0.96 -8.53 -9.06
CA LEU A 47 -0.14 -7.74 -9.62
C LEU A 47 -0.73 -6.77 -8.58
N ALA A 48 -0.95 -7.24 -7.35
CA ALA A 48 -1.41 -6.40 -6.25
C ALA A 48 -0.40 -5.29 -5.93
N ILE A 49 0.89 -5.63 -5.86
CA ILE A 49 1.98 -4.64 -5.64
C ILE A 49 1.96 -3.54 -6.70
N ARG A 50 1.92 -3.91 -7.98
CA ARG A 50 1.82 -2.94 -9.09
C ARG A 50 0.52 -2.14 -9.09
N SER A 51 -0.55 -2.75 -8.62
CA SER A 51 -1.83 -2.06 -8.48
C SER A 51 -1.74 -1.01 -7.37
N LEU A 52 -1.11 -1.33 -6.24
CA LEU A 52 -0.83 -0.36 -5.17
C LEU A 52 0.04 0.80 -5.67
N GLU A 53 1.13 0.52 -6.39
CA GLU A 53 1.97 1.59 -6.98
C GLU A 53 1.17 2.56 -7.86
N LYS A 54 0.25 2.03 -8.67
CA LYS A 54 -0.63 2.82 -9.53
C LYS A 54 -1.71 3.57 -8.74
N ASP A 55 -2.26 2.95 -7.69
CA ASP A 55 -3.22 3.59 -6.79
C ASP A 55 -2.59 4.83 -6.15
N ILE A 56 -1.42 4.65 -5.51
CA ILE A 56 -0.65 5.73 -4.88
C ILE A 56 -0.28 6.82 -5.88
N SER A 57 0.30 6.44 -7.03
CA SER A 57 0.70 7.42 -8.05
C SER A 57 -0.49 8.25 -8.56
N SER A 58 -1.65 7.60 -8.73
CA SER A 58 -2.86 8.30 -9.16
C SER A 58 -3.43 9.19 -8.07
N TYR A 59 -3.34 8.80 -6.79
CA TYR A 59 -3.76 9.62 -5.66
C TYR A 59 -2.90 10.88 -5.54
N ILE A 60 -1.58 10.74 -5.49
CA ILE A 60 -0.63 11.86 -5.39
C ILE A 60 -0.84 12.84 -6.55
N LYS A 61 -1.00 12.34 -7.78
CA LYS A 61 -1.26 13.20 -8.94
C LYS A 61 -2.53 14.03 -8.78
N LYS A 62 -3.60 13.46 -8.25
CA LYS A 62 -4.87 14.17 -8.03
C LYS A 62 -4.76 15.18 -6.90
N SER A 63 -4.16 14.80 -5.78
CA SER A 63 -3.86 15.71 -4.66
C SER A 63 -3.05 16.92 -5.14
N SER A 64 -2.03 16.72 -6.00
CA SER A 64 -1.19 17.81 -6.52
C SER A 64 -1.93 18.87 -7.35
N VAL A 65 -3.11 18.56 -7.88
CA VAL A 65 -3.97 19.50 -8.63
C VAL A 65 -5.20 19.94 -7.84
N GLY A 66 -5.25 19.63 -6.54
CA GLY A 66 -6.38 19.95 -5.65
C GLY A 66 -7.63 19.10 -5.91
N ASP A 67 -7.51 17.98 -6.61
CA ASP A 67 -8.63 17.05 -6.84
C ASP A 67 -8.76 16.09 -5.64
N LEU A 68 -9.62 16.46 -4.69
CA LEU A 68 -9.93 15.68 -3.48
C LEU A 68 -10.97 14.57 -3.71
N SER A 69 -11.31 14.23 -4.97
CA SER A 69 -12.31 13.20 -5.27
C SER A 69 -11.95 11.80 -4.78
N VAL A 70 -10.67 11.57 -4.43
CA VAL A 70 -10.15 10.29 -3.96
C VAL A 70 -10.04 10.24 -2.44
N ASP A 71 -10.09 11.38 -1.76
CA ASP A 71 -10.01 11.47 -0.31
C ASP A 71 -11.18 10.75 0.37
N GLN A 72 -12.28 10.58 -0.37
CA GLN A 72 -13.42 9.78 0.07
C GLN A 72 -13.03 8.34 0.46
N ILE A 73 -11.98 7.80 -0.15
CA ILE A 73 -11.47 6.46 0.09
C ILE A 73 -10.86 6.34 1.48
N PHE A 74 -10.44 7.46 2.05
CA PHE A 74 -9.88 7.50 3.39
C PHE A 74 -10.90 7.79 4.49
N PHE A 75 -12.19 8.03 4.18
CA PHE A 75 -13.19 8.32 5.22
C PHE A 75 -13.33 7.20 6.27
N ASP A 76 -13.06 5.96 5.88
CA ASP A 76 -13.10 4.81 6.78
C ASP A 76 -11.81 4.65 7.61
N PHE A 77 -10.82 5.51 7.41
CA PHE A 77 -9.54 5.52 8.10
C PHE A 77 -9.40 6.79 8.92
N ASP A 78 -8.97 6.67 10.18
CA ASP A 78 -8.61 7.84 10.98
C ASP A 78 -7.24 8.36 10.52
N LEU A 79 -7.20 9.18 9.47
CA LEU A 79 -5.92 9.66 8.92
C LEU A 79 -5.15 10.60 9.85
N LEU A 80 -5.74 11.05 10.97
CA LEU A 80 -5.08 11.96 11.90
C LEU A 80 -3.79 11.37 12.48
N PHE A 81 -3.64 10.04 12.50
CA PHE A 81 -2.39 9.41 12.89
C PHE A 81 -1.22 9.79 11.96
N ILE A 82 -1.48 10.13 10.69
CA ILE A 82 -0.42 10.36 9.70
C ILE A 82 0.44 11.58 10.10
N PRO A 83 -0.14 12.78 10.24
CA PRO A 83 0.63 13.93 10.71
C PRO A 83 1.16 13.74 12.15
N GLU A 84 0.42 13.07 13.03
CA GLU A 84 0.84 12.86 14.43
C GLU A 84 2.04 11.91 14.57
N ARG A 85 2.09 10.84 13.76
CA ARG A 85 3.10 9.76 13.87
C ARG A 85 4.25 9.93 12.91
N PHE A 86 3.99 10.42 11.71
CA PHE A 86 4.99 10.55 10.65
C PHE A 86 5.43 12.00 10.42
N GLY A 87 4.70 12.99 10.96
CA GLY A 87 5.07 14.40 10.85
C GLY A 87 4.98 14.94 9.42
N CYS A 88 4.14 14.32 8.59
CA CYS A 88 3.96 14.63 7.18
C CYS A 88 2.49 14.49 6.77
N GLU A 89 2.17 14.97 5.57
CA GLU A 89 0.82 14.85 4.99
C GLU A 89 0.66 13.51 4.24
N GLU A 90 -0.58 13.07 3.98
CA GLU A 90 -0.85 11.77 3.35
C GLU A 90 -0.16 11.57 1.99
N PRO A 91 -0.13 12.57 1.07
CA PRO A 91 0.59 12.43 -0.19
C PRO A 91 2.10 12.23 -0.01
N GLU A 92 2.68 12.79 1.05
CA GLU A 92 4.11 12.68 1.36
C GLU A 92 4.43 11.27 1.88
N LEU A 93 3.66 10.78 2.86
CA LEU A 93 3.78 9.41 3.38
C LEU A 93 3.62 8.37 2.26
N LEU A 94 2.59 8.52 1.43
CA LEU A 94 2.36 7.61 0.31
C LEU A 94 3.46 7.73 -0.76
N GLY A 95 4.07 8.90 -0.90
CA GLY A 95 5.29 9.09 -1.70
C GLY A 95 6.46 8.24 -1.20
N GLU A 96 6.69 8.20 0.11
CA GLU A 96 7.72 7.35 0.72
C GLU A 96 7.41 5.85 0.52
N VAL A 97 6.17 5.43 0.73
CA VAL A 97 5.72 4.05 0.44
C VAL A 97 6.03 3.67 -1.00
N LEU A 98 5.73 4.55 -1.97
CA LEU A 98 6.01 4.30 -3.38
C LEU A 98 7.51 4.12 -3.66
N LEU A 99 8.38 4.87 -2.98
CA LEU A 99 9.83 4.71 -3.09
C LEU A 99 10.29 3.35 -2.54
N ILE A 100 9.77 2.95 -1.38
CA ILE A 100 10.09 1.65 -0.76
C ILE A 100 9.64 0.49 -1.66
N LEU A 101 8.42 0.56 -2.21
CA LEU A 101 7.89 -0.43 -3.16
C LEU A 101 8.80 -0.59 -4.38
N LYS A 102 9.22 0.53 -4.99
CA LYS A 102 10.11 0.52 -6.16
C LYS A 102 11.49 -0.02 -5.84
N ALA A 103 12.08 0.37 -4.71
CA ALA A 103 13.37 -0.15 -4.27
C ALA A 103 13.33 -1.66 -4.05
N ARG A 104 12.25 -2.18 -3.48
CA ARG A 104 12.05 -3.62 -3.27
C ARG A 104 11.83 -4.38 -4.57
N ALA A 105 11.11 -3.82 -5.54
CA ALA A 105 10.92 -4.42 -6.85
C ALA A 105 12.25 -4.62 -7.61
N VAL A 106 13.19 -3.68 -7.46
CA VAL A 106 14.55 -3.78 -8.03
C VAL A 106 15.37 -4.87 -7.32
N ASN A 107 15.31 -4.93 -5.98
CA ASN A 107 16.14 -5.84 -5.17
C ASN A 107 15.67 -7.31 -5.21
N THR A 108 14.37 -7.56 -5.37
CA THR A 108 13.84 -8.93 -5.32
C THR A 108 13.90 -9.68 -6.65
N ASN A 109 14.26 -9.02 -7.76
CA ASN A 109 14.23 -9.59 -9.11
C ASN A 109 12.96 -10.43 -9.38
N ARG A 110 11.83 -10.03 -8.75
CA ARG A 110 10.50 -10.65 -8.91
C ARG A 110 10.04 -10.33 -10.32
N SER A 111 10.54 -11.11 -11.27
CA SER A 111 10.22 -11.00 -12.67
C SER A 111 8.73 -11.24 -12.81
N VAL A 112 8.02 -10.17 -13.11
CA VAL A 112 6.58 -10.18 -13.38
C VAL A 112 6.22 -11.19 -14.45
N LEU A 113 7.12 -11.50 -15.38
CA LEU A 113 6.93 -12.55 -16.37
C LEU A 113 6.87 -13.94 -15.72
N LYS A 114 7.65 -14.19 -14.67
CA LYS A 114 7.66 -15.47 -13.95
C LYS A 114 6.37 -15.66 -13.14
N ASP A 115 5.88 -14.61 -12.48
CA ASP A 115 4.64 -14.70 -11.68
C ASP A 115 3.38 -14.62 -12.54
N PHE A 116 3.38 -13.81 -13.60
CA PHE A 116 2.32 -13.82 -14.60
C PHE A 116 2.23 -15.17 -15.30
N SER A 117 3.37 -15.77 -15.69
CA SER A 117 3.36 -17.12 -16.27
C SER A 117 2.98 -18.21 -15.26
N ALA A 118 3.27 -18.04 -13.96
CA ALA A 118 2.80 -18.93 -12.91
C ALA A 118 1.28 -18.85 -12.71
N TRP A 119 0.73 -17.64 -12.66
CA TRP A 119 -0.72 -17.39 -12.60
C TRP A 119 -1.44 -17.90 -13.86
N LEU A 120 -0.90 -17.65 -15.06
CA LEU A 120 -1.49 -18.12 -16.31
C LEU A 120 -1.52 -19.66 -16.37
N ARG A 121 -0.48 -20.32 -15.82
CA ARG A 121 -0.42 -21.78 -15.71
C ARG A 121 -1.42 -22.32 -14.69
N SER A 122 -1.69 -21.63 -13.58
CA SER A 122 -2.70 -22.06 -12.61
C SER A 122 -4.12 -21.92 -13.15
N GLU A 123 -4.39 -20.93 -14.01
CA GLU A 123 -5.72 -20.71 -14.58
C GLU A 123 -6.06 -21.67 -15.72
N ILE A 124 -5.07 -22.04 -16.54
CA ILE A 124 -5.24 -22.98 -17.67
C ILE A 124 -5.26 -24.45 -17.20
N GLY A 125 -4.71 -24.75 -16.03
CA GLY A 125 -4.65 -26.10 -15.46
C GLY A 125 -5.97 -26.69 -14.94
N TYR A 126 -7.05 -25.91 -14.90
CA TYR A 126 -8.38 -26.38 -14.43
C TYR A 126 -9.34 -26.83 -15.56
N HIS A 127 -8.85 -26.95 -16.80
CA HIS A 127 -9.62 -27.46 -17.93
C HIS A 127 -8.99 -28.71 -18.58
N ASN A 128 -8.77 -29.76 -17.79
CA ASN A 128 -8.68 -31.14 -18.29
C ASN A 128 -9.20 -32.13 -17.24
#